data_AF-X1EJ92-F1
#
_entry.id   AF-X1EJ92-F1
#
_cell.length_a   1.000
_cell.length_b   1.000
_cell.length_c   1.000
_cell.angle_alpha   90.00
_cell.angle_beta   90.00
_cell.angle_gamma   90.00
#
_symmetry.space_group_name_H-M   'P 1'
#
loop_
_entity.id
_entity.type
_entity.pdbx_description
1 polymer ?
#
loop_
_entity_poly.entity_id
_entity_poly.type
_entity_poly.pdbx_seq_one_letter_code
_entity_poly.pdbx_strand_id
1 'polypeptide(L)' 'MREKLERLRLEAKRKIDEATNEKELEAVRVEFLGRRQGKITQILRNITDLSPQDRPLVGELVNQIKRA' A
#
# COMPACT_ATOMS: atom_id res chain seq x y z
N MET A 1 -5.57 -10.69 5.71
CA MET A 1 -4.52 -9.62 5.59
C MET A 1 -3.73 -9.73 4.30
N ARG A 2 -3.10 -10.87 4.00
CA ARG A 2 -2.46 -11.14 2.69
C ARG A 2 -3.35 -10.80 1.50
N GLU A 3 -4.59 -11.27 1.48
CA GLU A 3 -5.54 -10.99 0.39
C GLU A 3 -5.90 -9.50 0.25
N LYS A 4 -5.94 -8.76 1.36
CA LYS A 4 -6.21 -7.30 1.35
C LYS A 4 -5.04 -6.54 0.75
N LEU A 5 -3.81 -6.92 1.10
CA LEU A 5 -2.58 -6.36 0.52
C LEU A 5 -2.44 -6.70 -0.96
N GLU A 6 -2.73 -7.95 -1.34
CA GLU A 6 -2.75 -8.37 -2.74
C GLU A 6 -3.78 -7.61 -3.57
N ARG A 7 -5.01 -7.43 -3.06
CA ARG A 7 -6.02 -6.61 -3.73
C ARG A 7 -5.55 -5.18 -3.92
N LEU A 8 -4.98 -4.55 -2.90
CA LEU A 8 -4.44 -3.20 -3.02
C LEU A 8 -3.27 -3.12 -4.01
N ARG A 9 -2.43 -4.14 -4.07
CA ARG A 9 -1.35 -4.22 -5.05
C ARG A 9 -1.91 -4.28 -6.47
N LEU A 10 -2.93 -5.10 -6.71
CA LEU A 10 -3.57 -5.24 -8.01
C LEU A 10 -4.30 -3.95 -8.42
N GLU A 11 -4.99 -3.32 -7.47
CA GLU A 11 -5.70 -2.05 -7.66
C GLU A 11 -4.73 -0.90 -7.95
N ALA A 12 -3.64 -0.79 -7.18
CA ALA A 12 -2.58 0.18 -7.43
C ALA A 12 -1.96 -0.02 -8.81
N LYS A 13 -1.66 -1.27 -9.19
CA LYS A 13 -1.10 -1.59 -10.51
C LYS A 13 -2.04 -1.19 -11.64
N ARG A 14 -3.34 -1.51 -11.52
CA ARG A 14 -4.35 -1.07 -12.49
C ARG A 14 -4.41 0.44 -12.62
N LYS A 15 -4.46 1.18 -11.50
CA LYS A 15 -4.50 2.63 -11.54
C LYS A 15 -3.22 3.26 -12.09
N ILE A 16 -2.06 2.62 -11.87
CA ILE A 16 -0.79 3.03 -12.50
C ILE A 16 -0.86 2.80 -14.01
N ASP A 17 -1.36 1.65 -14.47
CA ASP A 17 -1.51 1.33 -15.89
C ASP A 17 -2.57 2.24 -16.58
N GLU A 18 -3.60 2.67 -15.85
CA GLU A 18 -4.63 3.61 -16.32
C GLU A 18 -4.18 5.08 -16.26
N ALA A 19 -3.14 5.40 -15.49
CA ALA A 19 -2.65 6.77 -15.37
C ALA A 19 -1.97 7.22 -16.67
N THR A 20 -2.52 8.25 -17.29
CA THR A 20 -2.06 8.77 -18.59
C THR A 20 -1.10 9.94 -18.46
N ASN A 21 -0.96 10.50 -17.26
CA ASN A 21 -0.14 11.69 -16.99
C ASN A 21 0.48 11.64 -15.59
N GLU A 22 1.54 12.42 -15.38
CA GLU A 22 2.25 12.48 -14.09
C GLU A 22 1.35 12.90 -12.92
N LYS A 23 0.31 13.71 -13.16
CA LYS A 23 -0.64 14.10 -12.11
C LYS A 23 -1.47 12.92 -11.62
N GLU A 24 -1.96 12.09 -12.52
CA GLU A 24 -2.69 10.86 -12.18
C GLU A 24 -1.77 9.88 -11.47
N LEU A 25 -0.54 9.71 -11.95
CA LEU A 25 0.44 8.84 -11.32
C LEU A 25 0.76 9.29 -9.87
N GLU A 26 0.95 10.59 -9.66
CA GLU A 26 1.16 11.16 -8.31
C GLU A 26 -0.09 11.03 -7.43
N ALA A 27 -1.29 11.20 -8.00
CA ALA A 27 -2.54 10.99 -7.26
C ALA A 27 -2.66 9.53 -6.78
N VAL A 28 -2.32 8.56 -7.63
CA VAL A 28 -2.27 7.14 -7.26
C VAL A 28 -1.20 6.91 -6.20
N ARG A 29 0.00 7.47 -6.36
CA ARG A 29 1.06 7.39 -5.35
C ARG A 29 0.59 7.91 -4.00
N VAL A 30 -0.08 9.06 -3.94
CA VAL A 30 -0.60 9.64 -2.69
C VAL A 30 -1.75 8.80 -2.12
N GLU A 31 -2.65 8.29 -2.94
CA GLU A 31 -3.79 7.46 -2.52
C GLU A 31 -3.35 6.14 -1.86
N PHE A 32 -2.28 5.52 -2.37
CA PHE A 32 -1.82 4.22 -1.86
C PHE A 32 -0.68 4.37 -0.83
N LEU A 33 0.32 5.20 -1.11
CA LEU A 33 1.55 5.38 -0.31
C LEU A 33 1.53 6.63 0.59
N GLY A 34 0.48 7.45 0.53
CA GLY A 34 0.38 8.67 1.32
C GLY A 34 0.66 8.46 2.82
N ARG A 35 1.47 9.36 3.39
CA ARG A 35 1.94 9.26 4.80
C ARG A 35 0.83 9.33 5.85
N ARG A 36 -0.32 9.94 5.55
CA ARG A 36 -1.44 10.11 6.51
C ARG A 36 -2.74 9.45 6.06
N GLN A 37 -3.00 9.44 4.75
CA GLN A 37 -4.24 8.93 4.16
C GLN A 37 -4.02 7.78 3.17
N GLY A 38 -2.77 7.33 2.97
CA GLY A 38 -2.48 6.24 2.06
C GLY A 38 -3.10 4.93 2.54
N LYS A 39 -3.78 4.21 1.63
CA LYS A 39 -4.41 2.91 1.91
C LYS A 39 -3.44 1.93 2.58
N ILE A 40 -2.17 1.93 2.17
CA ILE A 40 -1.12 1.08 2.76
C ILE A 40 -0.75 1.53 4.17
N THR A 41 -0.64 2.84 4.41
CA THR A 41 -0.36 3.40 5.74
C THR A 41 -1.51 3.15 6.72
N GLN A 42 -2.76 3.13 6.25
CA GLN A 42 -3.89 2.75 7.10
C GLN A 42 -3.87 1.27 7.49
N ILE A 43 -3.51 0.37 6.56
CA ILE A 43 -3.34 -1.06 6.90
C ILE A 43 -2.22 -1.27 7.91
N LEU A 44 -1.10 -0.56 7.77
CA LEU A 44 -0.01 -0.57 8.76
C LEU A 44 -0.42 -0.03 10.14
N ARG A 45 -1.37 0.89 10.21
CA ARG A 45 -1.88 1.36 11.50
C ARG A 45 -2.73 0.29 12.17
N ASN A 46 -3.44 -0.51 11.37
CA ASN A 46 -4.22 -1.66 11.84
C ASN A 46 -3.36 -2.93 12.01
N ILE A 47 -2.03 -2.86 11.87
CA ILE A 47 -1.11 -3.98 12.15
C ILE A 47 -1.10 -4.34 13.64
N THR A 48 -1.51 -3.42 14.52
CA THR A 48 -1.58 -3.68 15.96
C THR A 48 -2.58 -4.77 16.30
N ASP A 49 -3.62 -4.95 15.47
CA ASP A 49 -4.58 -6.06 15.56
C ASP A 49 -4.02 -7.40 15.04
N LEU A 50 -2.81 -7.42 14.48
CA LEU A 50 -2.18 -8.66 14.04
C LEU A 50 -1.43 -9.37 15.16
N SER A 51 -1.49 -10.69 15.07
CA SER A 51 -0.66 -11.62 15.83
C SER A 51 0.82 -11.24 15.72
N PRO A 52 1.62 -11.36 16.79
CA PRO A 52 3.01 -10.91 16.84
C PRO A 52 3.90 -11.45 15.70
N GLN A 53 3.56 -12.63 15.16
CA GLN A 53 4.28 -13.30 14.08
C GLN A 53 4.08 -12.64 12.71
N ASP A 54 2.93 -11.99 12.46
CA ASP A 54 2.62 -11.36 11.18
C ASP A 54 3.15 -9.91 11.09
N ARG A 55 3.41 -9.27 12.23
CA ARG A 55 3.92 -7.89 12.30
C ARG A 55 5.23 -7.65 11.54
N PRO A 56 6.29 -8.49 11.68
CA PRO A 56 7.53 -8.30 10.93
C PRO A 56 7.33 -8.48 9.42
N LEU A 57 6.55 -9.49 8.99
CA LEU A 57 6.27 -9.75 7.57
C LEU A 57 5.59 -8.56 6.90
N VAL A 58 4.59 -7.95 7.56
CA VAL A 58 3.85 -6.82 6.99
C VAL A 58 4.70 -5.54 7.01
N GLY A 59 5.53 -5.35 8.03
CA GLY A 59 6.49 -4.24 8.07
C GLY A 59 7.50 -4.29 6.92
N GLU A 60 8.00 -5.49 6.60
CA GLU A 60 8.92 -5.71 5.49
C GLU A 60 8.24 -5.47 4.13
N LEU A 61 7.03 -6.03 3.93
CA LEU A 61 6.22 -5.82 2.73
C LEU A 61 5.99 -4.33 2.45
N VAL A 62 5.69 -3.54 3.48
CA VAL A 62 5.51 -2.09 3.32
C VAL A 62 6.81 -1.40 2.97
N ASN A 63 7.92 -1.77 3.59
CA ASN A 63 9.22 -1.18 3.24
C ASN A 63 9.59 -1.50 1.80
N GLN A 64 9.24 -2.68 1.28
CA GLN A 64 9.40 -3.01 -0.13
C GLN A 64 8.53 -2.12 -1.03
N ILE A 65 7.25 -1.94 -0.72
CA ILE A 65 6.36 -1.08 -1.55
C ILE A 65 6.77 0.40 -1.47
N LYS A 66 7.32 0.88 -0.33
CA LYS A 66 7.84 2.25 -0.22
C LYS A 66 9.16 2.48 -0.96
N ARG A 67 9.94 1.43 -1.21
CA ARG A 67 11.25 1.50 -1.88
C ARG A 67 11.18 1.23 -3.39
N ALA A 68 10.11 0.59 -3.86
CA ALA A 68 9.81 0.39 -5.28
C ALA A 68 9.20 1.65 -5.89
#